data_AF-A0A6J8BBI4-F1
#
_entry.id   AF-A0A6J8BBI4-F1
#
_cell.length_a   1.000
_cell.length_b   1.000
_cell.length_c   1.000
_cell.angle_alpha   90.00
_cell.angle_beta   90.00
_cell.angle_gamma   90.00
#
_symmetry.space_group_name_H-M   'P 1'
#
loop_
_entity.id
_entity.type
_entity.pdbx_description
1 polymer ?
#
loop_
_entity_poly.entity_id
_entity_poly.type
_entity_poly.pdbx_seq_one_letter_code
_entity_poly.pdbx_strand_id
1 'polypeptide(L)'
;MLIDTALHCILASDIFGIQIPGQEEDDLDQVNDNRSEILHKAADLHTELLEGDISTSEACNSTILETIENTMVTQLESKKKNRTSKLWIKYITMVQILRKFIKAEMTGDWNLHLEAISAMLPYLAASGHNLYTKSAYVYLMKMQQLPKDHPEVFATFQKGHHVMRRSERYWAGLSSDLMIEQVLMRSFKTAGGLTRGRGMGDVQRSQWLLSMPACGEKNQAVQDLTGIGYHTSEQHKEESQARQKRDKDDIITVLSFIKDRDPFKGDDSLRNIERGVTADSSVNADSADEVGNGIIQSLVGKNIMDYTFRKKQQLITLSNKTRVKIDGELVEVDPQLLFQRCTAVANTLFDDISVIFQYEL
;
A
#
# COMPACT_ATOMS: atom_id res chain seq x y z
N MET A 1 0.70 3.33 -5.39
CA MET A 1 1.17 4.71 -5.09
C MET A 1 0.71 5.74 -6.09
N LEU A 2 0.52 5.43 -7.39
CA LEU A 2 0.09 6.41 -8.40
C LEU A 2 -1.18 7.21 -8.01
N ILE A 3 -2.24 6.52 -7.56
CA ILE A 3 -3.49 7.16 -7.10
C ILE A 3 -3.23 8.09 -5.91
N ASP A 4 -2.48 7.61 -4.92
CA ASP A 4 -2.10 8.40 -3.75
C ASP A 4 -1.30 9.65 -4.15
N THR A 5 -0.33 9.54 -5.07
CA THR A 5 0.39 10.69 -5.62
C THR A 5 -0.55 11.67 -6.32
N ALA A 6 -1.47 11.18 -7.16
CA ALA A 6 -2.44 12.04 -7.85
C ALA A 6 -3.35 12.78 -6.86
N LEU A 7 -3.82 12.12 -5.80
CA LEU A 7 -4.59 12.76 -4.73
C LEU A 7 -3.77 13.83 -4.01
N HIS A 8 -2.50 13.55 -3.70
CA HIS A 8 -1.61 14.55 -3.09
C HIS A 8 -1.35 15.73 -4.03
N CYS A 9 -1.26 15.54 -5.34
CA CYS A 9 -1.15 16.65 -6.29
C CYS A 9 -2.40 17.55 -6.28
N ILE A 10 -3.61 16.97 -6.25
CA ILE A 10 -4.85 17.74 -6.15
C ILE A 10 -4.91 18.49 -4.82
N LEU A 11 -4.59 17.82 -3.72
CA LEU A 11 -4.53 18.44 -2.39
C LEU A 11 -3.48 19.55 -2.33
N ALA A 12 -2.28 19.33 -2.87
CA ALA A 12 -1.23 20.33 -2.89
C ALA A 12 -1.58 21.54 -3.77
N SER A 13 -2.28 21.32 -4.88
CA SER A 13 -2.84 22.38 -5.72
C SER A 13 -3.88 23.21 -4.97
N ASP A 14 -4.87 22.56 -4.36
CA ASP A 14 -5.91 23.22 -3.57
C ASP A 14 -5.35 23.97 -2.34
N ILE A 15 -4.34 23.38 -1.68
CA ILE A 15 -3.79 23.92 -0.43
C ILE A 15 -2.81 25.04 -0.73
N PHE A 16 -1.83 24.80 -1.60
CA PHE A 16 -0.69 25.70 -1.80
C PHE A 16 -0.73 26.48 -3.13
N GLY A 17 -1.76 26.28 -3.96
CA GLY A 17 -1.86 26.97 -5.26
C GLY A 17 -0.86 26.46 -6.30
N ILE A 18 -0.33 25.23 -6.13
CA ILE A 18 0.63 24.64 -7.05
C ILE A 18 -0.09 24.19 -8.32
N GLN A 19 0.49 24.47 -9.48
CA GLN A 19 -0.05 24.03 -10.76
C GLN A 19 0.03 22.50 -10.89
N ILE A 20 -1.08 21.87 -11.27
CA ILE A 20 -1.10 20.43 -11.52
C ILE A 20 -0.35 20.16 -12.83
N PRO A 21 0.59 19.19 -12.87
CA PRO A 21 1.32 18.85 -14.09
C PRO A 21 0.36 18.51 -15.25
N GLY A 22 0.45 19.26 -16.35
CA GLY A 22 -0.37 19.05 -17.56
C GLY A 22 -1.57 20.01 -17.74
N GLN A 23 -1.70 21.07 -16.95
CA GLN A 23 -2.66 22.17 -17.20
C GLN A 23 -2.02 23.36 -17.94
N GLU A 24 -2.74 23.94 -18.90
CA GLU A 24 -2.46 25.29 -19.45
C GLU A 24 -2.81 26.39 -18.42
N GLU A 25 -2.17 27.56 -18.54
CA GLU A 25 -1.99 28.62 -17.51
C GLU A 25 -3.26 29.30 -16.96
N ASP A 26 -4.47 29.02 -17.47
CA ASP A 26 -5.60 29.97 -17.38
C ASP A 26 -6.51 29.90 -16.13
N ASP A 27 -6.27 29.02 -15.15
CA ASP A 27 -7.15 28.88 -13.97
C ASP A 27 -6.42 28.98 -12.62
N LEU A 28 -5.69 30.08 -12.38
CA LEU A 28 -5.14 30.38 -11.05
C LEU A 28 -5.87 31.55 -10.40
N ASP A 29 -6.74 31.25 -9.43
CA ASP A 29 -7.13 32.21 -8.39
C ASP A 29 -5.88 32.63 -7.61
N GLN A 30 -5.76 33.93 -7.33
CA GLN A 30 -4.61 34.56 -6.69
C GLN A 30 -4.16 33.79 -5.43
N VAL A 31 -2.96 33.21 -5.49
CA VAL A 31 -2.34 32.47 -4.39
C VAL A 31 -2.16 33.42 -3.19
N ASN A 32 -2.61 32.97 -2.01
CA ASN A 32 -2.44 33.70 -0.76
C ASN A 32 -0.94 33.79 -0.40
N ASP A 33 -0.43 35.02 -0.25
CA ASP A 33 1.00 35.39 -0.13
C ASP A 33 1.79 34.52 0.88
N ASN A 34 1.15 34.23 2.02
CA ASN A 34 1.75 33.45 3.11
C ASN A 34 1.98 31.95 2.78
N ARG A 35 1.24 31.39 1.80
CA ARG A 35 1.37 29.98 1.39
C ARG A 35 2.49 29.77 0.37
N SER A 36 2.72 30.78 -0.47
CA SER A 36 3.87 30.84 -1.37
C SER A 36 5.18 30.86 -0.58
N GLU A 37 5.21 31.60 0.53
CA GLU A 37 6.39 31.71 1.40
C GLU A 37 6.84 30.36 1.99
N ILE A 38 5.90 29.50 2.39
CA ILE A 38 6.21 28.15 2.91
C ILE A 38 6.87 27.29 1.82
N LEU A 39 6.37 27.35 0.59
CA LEU A 39 6.94 26.60 -0.52
C LEU A 39 8.33 27.08 -0.91
N HIS A 40 8.55 28.40 -0.93
CA HIS A 40 9.87 28.97 -1.18
C HIS A 40 10.88 28.51 -0.14
N LYS A 41 10.53 28.62 1.15
CA LYS A 41 11.38 28.14 2.25
C LYS A 41 11.69 26.64 2.16
N ALA A 42 10.72 25.83 1.73
CA ALA A 42 10.93 24.40 1.53
C ALA A 42 11.84 24.10 0.32
N ALA A 43 11.73 24.87 -0.75
CA ALA A 43 12.60 24.77 -1.92
C ALA A 43 14.04 25.19 -1.59
N ASP A 44 14.21 26.25 -0.80
CA ASP A 44 15.52 26.71 -0.32
C ASP A 44 16.18 25.63 0.54
N LEU A 45 15.45 25.08 1.53
CA LEU A 45 15.93 23.98 2.37
C LEU A 45 16.34 22.75 1.54
N HIS A 46 15.56 22.40 0.51
CA HIS A 46 15.89 21.29 -0.38
C HIS A 46 17.15 21.58 -1.21
N THR A 47 17.32 22.82 -1.66
CA THR A 47 18.50 23.24 -2.44
C THR A 47 19.75 23.22 -1.58
N GLU A 48 19.70 23.81 -0.38
CA GLU A 48 20.79 23.78 0.61
C GLU A 48 21.20 22.34 0.95
N LEU A 49 20.23 21.42 1.08
CA LEU A 49 20.49 20.01 1.32
C LEU A 49 21.20 19.32 0.14
N LEU A 50 20.79 19.63 -1.10
CA LEU A 50 21.40 19.05 -2.30
C LEU A 50 22.79 19.63 -2.59
N GLU A 51 23.01 20.90 -2.27
CA GLU A 51 24.31 21.56 -2.39
C GLU A 51 25.27 21.15 -1.26
N GLY A 52 24.73 20.59 -0.17
CA GLY A 52 25.50 20.07 0.97
C GLY A 52 25.78 21.12 2.04
N ASP A 53 25.10 22.27 1.99
CA ASP A 53 25.23 23.37 2.94
C ASP A 53 24.63 23.02 4.32
N ILE A 54 23.64 22.12 4.34
CA ILE A 54 23.04 21.58 5.56
C ILE A 54 23.11 20.06 5.57
N SER A 55 23.22 19.49 6.77
CA SER A 55 23.16 18.05 6.97
C SER A 55 21.71 17.52 6.84
N THR A 56 21.58 16.23 6.54
CA THR A 56 20.26 15.55 6.52
C THR A 56 19.53 15.65 7.85
N SER A 57 20.27 15.69 8.97
CA SER A 57 19.68 15.82 10.31
C SER A 57 19.10 17.22 10.54
N GLU A 58 19.77 18.27 10.06
CA GLU A 58 19.28 19.65 10.15
C GLU A 58 18.05 19.85 9.28
N ALA A 59 18.07 19.32 8.06
CA ALA A 59 16.90 19.35 7.17
C ALA A 59 15.69 18.63 7.78
N CYS A 60 15.88 17.46 8.39
CA CYS A 60 14.79 16.70 9.03
C CYS A 60 14.20 17.40 10.27
N ASN A 61 14.99 18.21 10.97
CA ASN A 61 14.56 18.95 12.16
C ASN A 61 14.04 20.36 11.83
N SER A 62 13.93 20.71 10.55
CA SER A 62 13.42 22.01 10.14
C SER A 62 11.94 22.17 10.48
N THR A 63 11.59 23.30 11.10
CA THR A 63 10.21 23.66 11.43
C THR A 63 9.32 23.83 10.19
N ILE A 64 9.92 24.01 9.02
CA ILE A 64 9.21 24.11 7.74
C ILE A 64 8.50 22.79 7.42
N LEU A 65 9.17 21.65 7.63
CA LEU A 65 8.58 20.33 7.38
C LEU A 65 7.39 20.07 8.30
N GLU A 66 7.53 20.40 9.59
CA GLU A 66 6.42 20.32 10.56
C GLU A 66 5.26 21.25 10.16
N THR A 67 5.57 22.45 9.68
CA THR A 67 4.54 23.42 9.24
C THR A 67 3.78 22.90 8.03
N ILE A 68 4.47 22.32 7.04
CA ILE A 68 3.84 21.69 5.88
C ILE A 68 2.95 20.53 6.31
N GLU A 69 3.47 19.63 7.15
CA GLU A 69 2.71 18.48 7.65
C GLU A 69 1.45 18.92 8.40
N ASN A 70 1.57 19.86 9.33
CA ASN A 70 0.44 20.41 10.08
C ASN A 70 -0.59 21.11 9.18
N THR A 71 -0.13 21.83 8.16
CA THR A 71 -1.00 22.47 7.17
C THR A 71 -1.76 21.41 6.37
N MET A 72 -1.08 20.37 5.90
CA MET A 72 -1.71 19.26 5.17
C MET A 72 -2.73 18.52 6.02
N VAL A 73 -2.40 18.19 7.27
CA VAL A 73 -3.32 17.53 8.21
C VAL A 73 -4.55 18.39 8.45
N THR A 74 -4.39 19.68 8.74
CA THR A 74 -5.50 20.60 8.99
C THR A 74 -6.45 20.70 7.78
N GLN A 75 -5.89 20.73 6.57
CA GLN A 75 -6.67 20.80 5.33
C GLN A 75 -7.35 19.48 4.98
N LEU A 76 -6.71 18.34 5.25
CA LEU A 76 -7.35 17.04 5.14
C LEU A 76 -8.55 16.93 6.08
N GLU A 77 -8.42 17.36 7.34
CA GLU A 77 -9.55 17.40 8.29
C GLU A 77 -10.68 18.31 7.78
N SER A 78 -10.35 19.50 7.24
CA SER A 78 -11.36 20.42 6.70
C SER A 78 -12.14 19.82 5.52
N LYS A 79 -11.54 18.89 4.77
CA LYS A 79 -12.14 18.18 3.63
C LYS A 79 -12.96 16.94 4.03
N LYS A 80 -12.93 16.48 5.29
CA LYS A 80 -13.76 15.34 5.80
C LYS A 80 -15.26 15.68 5.97
N LYS A 81 -15.84 16.45 5.04
CA LYS A 81 -17.25 16.88 5.12
C LYS A 81 -18.19 15.75 4.73
N ASN A 82 -18.00 15.20 3.54
CA ASN A 82 -18.84 14.13 3.01
C ASN A 82 -18.22 12.73 3.18
N ARG A 83 -19.06 11.70 3.00
CA ARG A 83 -18.65 10.29 3.17
C ARG A 83 -17.64 9.83 2.13
N THR A 84 -17.71 10.34 0.90
CA THR A 84 -16.73 10.02 -0.16
C THR A 84 -15.35 10.54 0.20
N SER A 85 -15.22 11.82 0.58
CA SER A 85 -13.98 12.42 1.08
C SER A 85 -13.41 11.62 2.25
N LYS A 86 -14.25 11.23 3.21
CA LYS A 86 -13.81 10.41 4.35
C LYS A 86 -13.18 9.11 3.88
N LEU A 87 -13.83 8.36 2.99
CA LEU A 87 -13.26 7.13 2.43
C LEU A 87 -11.89 7.36 1.78
N TRP A 88 -11.74 8.38 0.94
CA TRP A 88 -10.49 8.66 0.24
C TRP A 88 -9.39 9.18 1.17
N ILE A 89 -9.74 9.88 2.25
CA ILE A 89 -8.78 10.26 3.29
C ILE A 89 -8.32 9.01 4.06
N LYS A 90 -9.22 8.07 4.38
CA LYS A 90 -8.81 6.78 4.98
C LYS A 90 -7.87 6.01 4.04
N TYR A 91 -8.10 6.04 2.72
CA TYR A 91 -7.17 5.47 1.74
C TYR A 91 -5.77 6.11 1.84
N ILE A 92 -5.68 7.44 1.87
CA ILE A 92 -4.42 8.17 2.06
C ILE A 92 -3.74 7.72 3.37
N THR A 93 -4.49 7.65 4.47
CA THR A 93 -3.98 7.17 5.77
C THR A 93 -3.44 5.74 5.67
N MET A 94 -4.14 4.82 4.99
CA MET A 94 -3.66 3.45 4.79
C MET A 94 -2.35 3.41 4.00
N VAL A 95 -2.20 4.24 2.96
CA VAL A 95 -0.96 4.34 2.19
C VAL A 95 0.17 4.95 3.03
N GLN A 96 -0.11 5.94 3.87
CA GLN A 96 0.86 6.50 4.81
C GLN A 96 1.37 5.44 5.81
N ILE A 97 0.47 4.61 6.36
CA ILE A 97 0.83 3.49 7.24
C ILE A 97 1.74 2.49 6.49
N LEU A 98 1.41 2.18 5.23
CA LEU A 98 2.26 1.32 4.40
C LEU A 98 3.65 1.93 4.16
N ARG A 99 3.74 3.23 3.84
CA ARG A 99 5.02 3.93 3.69
C ARG A 99 5.82 3.91 4.99
N LYS A 100 5.15 4.07 6.14
CA LYS A 100 5.77 3.99 7.48
C LYS A 100 6.34 2.59 7.75
N PHE A 101 5.61 1.54 7.40
CA PHE A 101 6.09 0.16 7.49
C PHE A 101 7.31 -0.08 6.59
N ILE A 102 7.24 0.35 5.32
CA ILE A 102 8.39 0.24 4.39
C ILE A 102 9.60 0.99 4.95
N LYS A 103 9.40 2.21 5.46
CA LYS A 103 10.47 2.97 6.13
C LYS A 103 11.09 2.16 7.26
N ALA A 104 10.28 1.61 8.16
CA ALA A 104 10.74 0.81 9.29
C ALA A 104 11.58 -0.40 8.85
N GLU A 105 11.12 -1.14 7.84
CA GLU A 105 11.87 -2.29 7.29
C GLU A 105 13.19 -1.84 6.64
N MET A 106 13.14 -0.80 5.79
CA MET A 106 14.32 -0.35 5.05
C MET A 106 15.39 0.24 5.98
N THR A 107 15.00 0.90 7.08
CA THR A 107 15.94 1.48 8.07
C THR A 107 16.25 0.54 9.23
N GLY A 108 15.56 -0.59 9.36
CA GLY A 108 15.65 -1.47 10.52
C GLY A 108 15.21 -0.80 11.82
N ASP A 109 14.21 0.09 11.79
CA ASP A 109 13.65 0.70 13.00
C ASP A 109 12.57 -0.19 13.61
N TRP A 110 12.92 -0.86 14.72
CA TRP A 110 12.04 -1.82 15.37
C TRP A 110 10.78 -1.20 15.99
N ASN A 111 10.90 0.01 16.57
CA ASN A 111 9.76 0.64 17.21
C ASN A 111 8.77 1.13 16.15
N LEU A 112 9.29 1.71 15.07
CA LEU A 112 8.50 2.14 13.92
C LEU A 112 7.80 0.94 13.24
N HIS A 113 8.46 -0.21 13.19
CA HIS A 113 7.90 -1.46 12.65
C HIS A 113 6.66 -1.90 13.45
N LEU A 114 6.78 -2.00 14.78
CA LEU A 114 5.66 -2.37 15.65
C LEU A 114 4.53 -1.36 15.61
N GLU A 115 4.86 -0.07 15.56
CA GLU A 115 3.86 0.99 15.45
C GLU A 115 3.09 0.89 14.13
N ALA A 116 3.78 0.64 13.01
CA ALA A 116 3.15 0.50 11.70
C ALA A 116 2.24 -0.74 11.63
N ILE A 117 2.68 -1.89 12.17
CA ILE A 117 1.83 -3.10 12.24
C ILE A 117 0.60 -2.86 13.12
N SER A 118 0.78 -2.19 14.26
CA SER A 118 -0.33 -1.79 15.13
C SER A 118 -1.34 -0.91 14.39
N ALA A 119 -0.86 0.09 13.63
CA ALA A 119 -1.70 0.97 12.83
C ALA A 119 -2.41 0.27 11.66
N MET A 120 -1.84 -0.80 11.09
CA MET A 120 -2.50 -1.63 10.06
C MET A 120 -3.62 -2.51 10.62
N LEU A 121 -3.53 -2.88 11.90
CA LEU A 121 -4.38 -3.91 12.50
C LEU A 121 -5.90 -3.62 12.38
N PRO A 122 -6.40 -2.38 12.61
CA PRO A 122 -7.82 -2.08 12.46
C PRO A 122 -8.30 -2.34 11.04
N TYR A 123 -7.52 -1.96 10.02
CA TYR A 123 -7.89 -2.14 8.62
C TYR A 123 -7.90 -3.62 8.22
N LEU A 124 -6.98 -4.44 8.73
CA LEU A 124 -7.00 -5.90 8.53
C LEU A 124 -8.26 -6.53 9.15
N ALA A 125 -8.62 -6.11 10.37
CA ALA A 125 -9.80 -6.61 11.05
C ALA A 125 -11.08 -6.21 10.31
N ALA A 126 -11.18 -4.95 9.90
CA ALA A 126 -12.35 -4.37 9.25
C ALA A 126 -12.60 -4.97 7.86
N SER A 127 -11.54 -5.20 7.08
CA SER A 127 -11.60 -5.84 5.75
C SER A 127 -11.84 -7.35 5.78
N GLY A 128 -11.80 -7.96 6.97
CA GLY A 128 -12.05 -9.38 7.16
C GLY A 128 -10.87 -10.29 6.84
N HIS A 129 -9.65 -9.76 6.81
CA HIS A 129 -8.40 -10.51 6.74
C HIS A 129 -8.08 -11.21 8.07
N ASN A 130 -9.01 -12.03 8.55
CA ASN A 130 -9.06 -12.60 9.90
C ASN A 130 -7.76 -13.31 10.31
N LEU A 131 -7.16 -14.09 9.42
CA LEU A 131 -5.90 -14.80 9.72
C LEU A 131 -4.75 -13.81 9.93
N TYR A 132 -4.64 -12.79 9.09
CA TYR A 132 -3.65 -11.74 9.26
C TYR A 132 -3.92 -10.92 10.53
N THR A 133 -5.17 -10.60 10.83
CA THR A 133 -5.55 -9.94 12.08
C THR A 133 -5.13 -10.75 13.30
N LYS A 134 -5.42 -12.05 13.36
CA LYS A 134 -5.00 -12.91 14.48
C LYS A 134 -3.48 -12.93 14.61
N SER A 135 -2.78 -13.20 13.51
CA SER A 135 -1.33 -13.32 13.50
C SER A 135 -0.65 -12.02 13.91
N ALA A 136 -1.08 -10.87 13.35
CA ALA A 136 -0.55 -9.56 13.71
C ALA A 136 -0.86 -9.18 15.16
N TYR A 137 -2.07 -9.46 15.66
CA TYR A 137 -2.44 -9.23 17.05
C TYR A 137 -1.56 -10.03 18.03
N VAL A 138 -1.41 -11.34 17.80
CA VAL A 138 -0.55 -12.20 18.63
C VAL A 138 0.92 -11.79 18.52
N TYR A 139 1.37 -11.44 17.32
CA TYR A 139 2.72 -10.95 17.08
C TYR A 139 3.00 -9.70 17.92
N LEU A 140 2.15 -8.67 17.84
CA LEU A 140 2.30 -7.43 18.62
C LEU A 140 2.34 -7.71 20.13
N MET A 141 1.46 -8.57 20.64
CA MET A 141 1.46 -8.95 22.06
C MET A 141 2.79 -9.60 22.48
N LYS A 142 3.30 -10.54 21.68
CA LYS A 142 4.58 -11.20 21.95
C LYS A 142 5.75 -10.22 21.87
N MET A 143 5.75 -9.34 20.86
CA MET A 143 6.82 -8.37 20.67
C MET A 143 6.86 -7.32 21.78
N GLN A 144 5.72 -6.98 22.39
CA GLN A 144 5.65 -6.12 23.58
C GLN A 144 6.26 -6.78 24.84
N GLN A 145 6.16 -8.11 24.96
CA GLN A 145 6.76 -8.86 26.07
C GLN A 145 8.23 -9.26 25.82
N LEU A 146 8.71 -9.10 24.59
CA LEU A 146 10.09 -9.43 24.19
C LEU A 146 11.18 -8.86 25.12
N PRO A 147 11.10 -7.61 25.62
CA PRO A 147 12.10 -7.09 26.56
C PRO A 147 12.19 -7.89 27.87
N LYS A 148 11.10 -8.52 28.29
CA LYS A 148 11.02 -9.32 29.52
C LYS A 148 11.37 -10.78 29.24
N ASP A 149 10.80 -11.36 28.19
CA ASP A 149 10.92 -12.79 27.90
C ASP A 149 12.27 -13.13 27.25
N HIS A 150 12.79 -12.24 26.39
CA HIS A 150 14.03 -12.43 25.62
C HIS A 150 14.80 -11.09 25.44
N PRO A 151 15.38 -10.53 26.51
CA PRO A 151 16.03 -9.21 26.49
C PRO A 151 17.19 -9.11 25.48
N GLU A 152 17.92 -10.20 25.27
CA GLU A 152 19.01 -10.28 24.29
C GLU A 152 18.52 -10.16 22.83
N VAL A 153 17.39 -10.80 22.51
CA VAL A 153 16.75 -10.70 21.19
C VAL A 153 16.21 -9.29 21.00
N PHE A 154 15.55 -8.74 22.01
CA PHE A 154 15.08 -7.35 21.98
C PHE A 154 16.21 -6.35 21.73
N ALA A 155 17.35 -6.48 22.43
CA ALA A 155 18.51 -5.63 22.21
C ALA A 155 19.07 -5.76 20.78
N THR A 156 18.97 -6.95 20.20
CA THR A 156 19.40 -7.22 18.81
C THR A 156 18.43 -6.59 17.80
N PHE A 157 17.12 -6.65 18.06
CA PHE A 157 16.11 -6.00 17.21
C PHE A 157 16.17 -4.48 17.27
N GLN A 158 16.43 -3.90 18.44
CA GLN A 158 16.66 -2.45 18.60
C GLN A 158 17.87 -1.94 17.80
N LYS A 159 18.85 -2.81 17.51
CA LYS A 159 19.97 -2.52 16.60
C LYS A 159 19.62 -2.69 15.12
N GLY A 160 18.36 -3.01 14.81
CA GLY A 160 17.87 -3.22 13.45
C GLY A 160 18.16 -4.58 12.84
N HIS A 161 18.59 -5.57 13.64
CA HIS A 161 18.90 -6.91 13.13
C HIS A 161 17.65 -7.79 12.90
N HIS A 162 16.44 -7.23 13.00
CA HIS A 162 15.21 -7.91 12.58
C HIS A 162 15.04 -7.88 11.06
N VAL A 163 15.76 -6.99 10.36
CA VAL A 163 15.83 -6.95 8.90
C VAL A 163 17.19 -7.43 8.42
N MET A 164 17.21 -7.98 7.20
CA MET A 164 18.42 -8.43 6.54
C MET A 164 18.99 -7.31 5.67
N ARG A 165 20.31 -7.15 5.68
CA ARG A 165 21.03 -6.19 4.83
C ARG A 165 22.10 -6.90 4.01
N ARG A 166 22.32 -6.43 2.78
CA ARG A 166 23.43 -6.88 1.92
C ARG A 166 24.58 -5.88 1.84
N SER A 167 24.35 -4.68 2.34
CA SER A 167 25.27 -3.55 2.32
C SER A 167 25.06 -2.70 3.56
N GLU A 168 26.05 -1.92 3.92
CA GLU A 168 25.99 -0.95 5.05
C GLU A 168 25.14 0.30 4.73
N ARG A 169 24.49 0.38 3.57
CA ARG A 169 23.59 1.49 3.21
C ARG A 169 22.44 1.56 4.22
N TYR A 170 22.14 2.77 4.72
CA TYR A 170 21.11 3.00 5.74
C TYR A 170 19.72 2.52 5.31
N TRP A 171 19.34 2.78 4.06
CA TRP A 171 18.05 2.41 3.47
C TRP A 171 18.17 1.13 2.61
N ALA A 172 18.59 0.02 3.23
CA ALA A 172 18.81 -1.25 2.52
C ALA A 172 18.36 -2.49 3.28
N GLY A 173 17.59 -2.30 4.35
CA GLY A 173 16.93 -3.40 5.06
C GLY A 173 15.87 -4.07 4.19
N LEU A 174 15.80 -5.39 4.26
CA LEU A 174 14.77 -6.20 3.61
C LEU A 174 14.25 -7.23 4.60
N SER A 175 12.96 -7.54 4.52
CA SER A 175 12.38 -8.59 5.34
C SER A 175 13.05 -9.94 5.02
N SER A 176 13.15 -10.79 6.05
CA SER A 176 13.77 -12.11 5.92
C SER A 176 13.06 -12.98 4.88
N ASP A 177 11.73 -12.94 4.85
CA ASP A 177 10.91 -13.67 3.87
C ASP A 177 11.17 -13.21 2.43
N LEU A 178 11.24 -11.89 2.19
CA LEU A 178 11.55 -11.35 0.86
C LEU A 178 12.94 -11.77 0.39
N MET A 179 13.92 -11.78 1.29
CA MET A 179 15.27 -12.27 1.00
C MET A 179 15.28 -13.79 0.72
N ILE A 180 14.54 -14.58 1.48
CA ILE A 180 14.40 -16.01 1.22
C ILE A 180 13.76 -16.21 -0.16
N GLU A 181 12.65 -15.55 -0.46
CA GLU A 181 11.92 -15.76 -1.71
C GLU A 181 12.68 -15.25 -2.94
N GLN A 182 13.16 -14.00 -2.92
CA GLN A 182 13.74 -13.38 -4.10
C GLN A 182 15.17 -13.84 -4.40
N VAL A 183 15.86 -14.41 -3.40
CA VAL A 183 17.30 -14.71 -3.48
C VAL A 183 17.53 -16.20 -3.35
N LEU A 184 17.17 -16.76 -2.21
CA LEU A 184 17.42 -18.17 -1.92
C LEU A 184 16.51 -19.04 -2.80
N MET A 185 15.20 -18.80 -2.80
CA MET A 185 14.26 -19.59 -3.60
C MET A 185 14.46 -19.38 -5.10
N ARG A 186 14.91 -18.21 -5.53
CA ARG A 186 15.28 -17.98 -6.93
C ARG A 186 16.41 -18.90 -7.37
N SER A 187 17.49 -19.03 -6.59
CA SER A 187 18.62 -19.91 -6.94
C SER A 187 18.23 -21.39 -6.95
N PHE A 188 17.28 -21.79 -6.10
CA PHE A 188 16.69 -23.14 -6.13
C PHE A 188 15.80 -23.41 -7.35
N LYS A 189 15.09 -22.39 -7.86
CA LYS A 189 14.07 -22.53 -8.93
C LYS A 189 14.59 -22.27 -10.35
N THR A 190 15.73 -21.62 -10.51
CA THR A 190 16.34 -21.37 -11.83
C THR A 190 16.82 -22.65 -12.50
N ALA A 191 17.12 -22.61 -13.80
CA ALA A 191 17.67 -23.76 -14.51
C ALA A 191 19.02 -24.17 -13.88
N GLY A 192 19.18 -25.46 -13.56
CA GLY A 192 20.31 -25.96 -12.76
C GLY A 192 20.11 -25.90 -11.24
N GLY A 193 18.99 -25.34 -10.77
CA GLY A 193 18.59 -25.33 -9.36
C GLY A 193 17.88 -26.62 -8.93
N LEU A 194 17.79 -26.82 -7.61
CA LEU A 194 17.30 -28.05 -6.99
C LEU A 194 15.87 -28.43 -7.43
N THR A 195 14.97 -27.45 -7.62
CA THR A 195 13.54 -27.72 -7.84
C THR A 195 13.16 -27.92 -9.32
N ARG A 196 14.07 -27.64 -10.26
CA ARG A 196 13.87 -27.91 -11.70
C ARG A 196 14.50 -29.26 -12.06
N GLY A 197 13.87 -30.35 -11.62
CA GLY A 197 14.32 -31.72 -11.90
C GLY A 197 13.74 -32.75 -10.93
N ARG A 198 14.33 -33.95 -10.85
CA ARG A 198 13.97 -34.99 -9.86
C ARG A 198 14.63 -34.77 -8.48
N GLY A 199 15.22 -33.61 -8.24
CA GLY A 199 16.07 -33.34 -7.08
C GLY A 199 15.29 -32.84 -5.87
N MET A 200 15.06 -33.71 -4.87
CA MET A 200 14.69 -33.28 -3.52
C MET A 200 15.18 -34.26 -2.43
N GLY A 201 16.04 -35.22 -2.79
CA GLY A 201 16.66 -36.15 -1.85
C GLY A 201 17.86 -35.53 -1.14
N ASP A 202 18.25 -36.12 0.00
CA ASP A 202 19.32 -35.58 0.84
C ASP A 202 20.67 -35.52 0.13
N VAL A 203 20.99 -36.53 -0.69
CA VAL A 203 22.23 -36.56 -1.47
C VAL A 203 22.29 -35.41 -2.47
N GLN A 204 21.19 -35.13 -3.18
CA GLN A 204 21.13 -34.01 -4.14
C GLN A 204 21.20 -32.65 -3.43
N ARG A 205 20.60 -32.52 -2.25
CA ARG A 205 20.71 -31.31 -1.41
C ARG A 205 22.15 -31.07 -0.97
N SER A 206 22.82 -32.11 -0.46
CA SER A 206 24.22 -32.02 -0.05
C SER A 206 25.13 -31.70 -1.23
N GLN A 207 24.95 -32.35 -2.37
CA GLN A 207 25.73 -32.07 -3.58
C GLN A 207 25.54 -30.62 -4.04
N TRP A 208 24.28 -30.13 -4.09
CA TRP A 208 24.00 -28.75 -4.46
C TRP A 208 24.66 -27.78 -3.48
N LEU A 209 24.43 -27.95 -2.17
CA LEU A 209 24.98 -27.08 -1.12
C LEU A 209 26.51 -27.02 -1.14
N LEU A 210 27.18 -28.18 -1.27
CA LEU A 210 28.64 -28.26 -1.30
C LEU A 210 29.23 -27.75 -2.62
N SER A 211 28.46 -27.80 -3.72
CA SER A 211 28.91 -27.27 -5.02
C SER A 211 28.78 -25.75 -5.15
N MET A 212 27.90 -25.11 -4.37
CA MET A 212 27.60 -23.67 -4.49
C MET A 212 28.85 -22.77 -4.39
N PRO A 213 29.76 -22.95 -3.40
CA PRO A 213 30.98 -22.14 -3.33
C PRO A 213 31.85 -22.28 -4.58
N ALA A 214 32.11 -23.52 -5.02
CA ALA A 214 32.93 -23.80 -6.20
C ALA A 214 32.29 -23.29 -7.51
N CYS A 215 30.96 -23.38 -7.64
CA CYS A 215 30.23 -22.79 -8.75
C CYS A 215 30.28 -21.26 -8.72
N GLY A 216 30.22 -20.65 -7.53
CA GLY A 216 30.38 -19.21 -7.34
C GLY A 216 31.75 -18.72 -7.79
N GLU A 217 32.82 -19.39 -7.38
CA GLU A 217 34.20 -19.07 -7.79
C GLU A 217 34.38 -19.18 -9.30
N LYS A 218 33.88 -20.27 -9.93
CA LYS A 218 33.93 -20.42 -11.39
C LYS A 218 33.15 -19.33 -12.11
N ASN A 219 31.96 -18.99 -11.61
CA ASN A 219 31.16 -17.92 -12.19
C ASN A 219 31.85 -16.56 -12.07
N GLN A 220 32.57 -16.30 -10.97
CA GLN A 220 33.38 -15.09 -10.82
C GLN A 220 34.54 -15.08 -11.82
N ALA A 221 35.30 -16.17 -11.91
CA ALA A 221 36.43 -16.28 -12.84
C ALA A 221 36.02 -16.12 -14.31
N VAL A 222 34.85 -16.63 -14.69
CA VAL A 222 34.30 -16.45 -16.05
C VAL A 222 33.89 -14.99 -16.30
N GLN A 223 33.31 -14.31 -15.30
CA GLN A 223 33.00 -12.88 -15.41
C GLN A 223 34.27 -12.05 -15.58
N ASP A 224 35.31 -12.34 -14.78
CA ASP A 224 36.60 -11.65 -14.86
C ASP A 224 37.28 -11.89 -16.22
N LEU A 225 37.23 -13.13 -16.72
CA LEU A 225 37.81 -13.52 -18.02
C LEU A 225 37.09 -12.85 -19.20
N THR A 226 35.76 -12.80 -19.16
CA THR A 226 34.96 -12.26 -20.27
C THR A 226 34.84 -10.74 -20.23
N GLY A 227 35.18 -10.10 -19.11
CA GLY A 227 34.88 -8.69 -18.86
C GLY A 227 33.38 -8.39 -18.80
N ILE A 228 32.53 -9.42 -18.81
CA ILE A 228 31.08 -9.32 -18.70
C ILE A 228 30.73 -9.71 -17.27
N GLY A 229 30.87 -8.75 -16.35
CA GLY A 229 30.33 -8.92 -15.02
C GLY A 229 28.81 -8.77 -15.03
N TYR A 230 28.12 -9.62 -14.28
CA TYR A 230 26.76 -9.32 -13.82
C TYR A 230 26.84 -8.28 -12.71
N HIS A 231 27.42 -7.12 -13.03
CA HIS A 231 27.36 -5.97 -12.15
C HIS A 231 25.90 -5.55 -12.13
N THR A 232 25.26 -5.66 -10.97
CA THR A 232 24.07 -4.87 -10.74
C THR A 232 24.49 -3.42 -10.89
N SER A 233 23.97 -2.75 -11.92
CA SER A 233 24.02 -1.29 -12.02
C SER A 233 23.68 -0.69 -10.65
N GLU A 234 24.42 0.34 -10.23
CA GLU A 234 24.01 1.12 -9.05
C GLU A 234 22.61 1.71 -9.24
N GLN A 235 22.22 1.97 -10.49
CA GLN A 235 20.88 2.43 -10.84
C GLN A 235 19.87 1.30 -10.68
N HIS A 236 18.92 1.52 -9.78
CA HIS A 236 17.83 0.59 -9.56
C HIS A 236 16.98 0.49 -10.84
N LYS A 237 16.52 -0.71 -11.21
CA LYS A 237 15.74 -0.92 -12.46
C LYS A 237 14.50 -0.01 -12.57
N GLU A 238 13.90 0.34 -11.43
CA GLU A 238 12.73 1.21 -11.36
C GLU A 238 13.09 2.71 -11.45
N GLU A 239 14.37 3.07 -11.45
CA GLU A 239 14.86 4.46 -11.62
C GLU A 239 15.27 4.76 -13.05
N SER A 240 15.08 3.82 -13.98
CA SER A 240 15.40 4.06 -15.40
C SER A 240 14.55 5.20 -15.97
N GLN A 241 15.12 5.99 -16.89
CA GLN A 241 14.40 7.10 -17.54
C GLN A 241 13.10 6.63 -18.21
N ALA A 242 13.11 5.43 -18.81
CA ALA A 242 11.92 4.83 -19.39
C ALA A 242 10.83 4.55 -18.34
N ARG A 243 11.20 4.09 -17.14
CA ARG A 243 10.26 3.90 -16.03
C ARG A 243 9.71 5.23 -15.52
N GLN A 244 10.58 6.21 -15.28
CA GLN A 244 10.16 7.56 -14.84
C GLN A 244 9.19 8.20 -15.82
N LYS A 245 9.46 8.10 -17.13
CA LYS A 245 8.55 8.60 -18.17
C LYS A 245 7.18 7.91 -18.10
N ARG A 246 7.15 6.58 -18.00
CA ARG A 246 5.90 5.82 -17.90
C ARG A 246 5.11 6.20 -16.65
N ASP A 247 5.76 6.28 -15.50
CA ASP A 247 5.10 6.66 -14.24
C ASP A 247 4.54 8.08 -14.33
N LYS A 248 5.24 9.02 -15.00
CA LYS A 248 4.72 10.37 -15.27
C LYS A 248 3.47 10.32 -16.15
N ASP A 249 3.51 9.59 -17.25
CA ASP A 249 2.37 9.46 -18.18
C ASP A 249 1.15 8.82 -17.49
N ASP A 250 1.38 7.80 -16.66
CA ASP A 250 0.35 7.14 -15.85
C ASP A 250 -0.23 8.10 -14.79
N ILE A 251 0.60 8.89 -14.10
CA ILE A 251 0.14 9.90 -13.14
C ILE A 251 -0.74 10.95 -13.83
N ILE A 252 -0.33 11.46 -15.00
CA ILE A 252 -1.11 12.45 -15.76
C ILE A 252 -2.48 11.85 -16.16
N THR A 253 -2.50 10.59 -16.60
CA THR A 253 -3.74 9.88 -16.93
C THR A 253 -4.68 9.81 -15.72
N VAL A 254 -4.16 9.40 -14.56
CA VAL A 254 -4.95 9.33 -13.32
C VAL A 254 -5.42 10.72 -12.87
N LEU A 255 -4.56 11.74 -12.97
CA LEU A 255 -4.92 13.12 -12.63
C LEU A 255 -6.06 13.64 -13.50
N SER A 256 -5.99 13.44 -14.81
CA SER A 256 -7.05 13.83 -15.73
C SER A 256 -8.38 13.15 -15.38
N PHE A 257 -8.34 11.89 -14.96
CA PHE A 257 -9.52 11.14 -14.54
C PHE A 257 -10.13 11.68 -13.23
N ILE A 258 -9.29 11.98 -12.23
CA ILE A 258 -9.74 12.46 -10.91
C ILE A 258 -10.17 13.93 -10.95
N LYS A 259 -9.60 14.77 -11.82
CA LYS A 259 -9.95 16.20 -11.92
C LYS A 259 -11.46 16.42 -12.10
N ASP A 260 -12.08 15.66 -13.00
CA ASP A 260 -13.53 15.73 -13.25
C ASP A 260 -14.36 14.98 -12.18
N ARG A 261 -13.71 14.16 -11.36
CA ARG A 261 -14.31 13.21 -10.41
C ARG A 261 -13.75 13.40 -9.00
N ASP A 262 -13.48 14.65 -8.64
CA ASP A 262 -12.76 15.00 -7.42
C ASP A 262 -13.48 14.39 -6.20
N PRO A 263 -12.82 13.46 -5.46
CA PRO A 263 -13.43 12.80 -4.32
C PRO A 263 -13.69 13.74 -3.15
N PHE A 264 -13.08 14.93 -3.14
CA PHE A 264 -13.23 15.94 -2.11
C PHE A 264 -14.36 16.94 -2.41
N LYS A 265 -14.98 16.86 -3.60
CA LYS A 265 -16.09 17.70 -4.04
C LYS A 265 -17.35 16.85 -4.23
N GLY A 266 -18.43 17.22 -3.56
CA GLY A 266 -19.71 16.51 -3.71
C GLY A 266 -20.65 16.65 -2.53
N ASP A 267 -21.80 15.98 -2.66
CA ASP A 267 -22.81 15.84 -1.63
C ASP A 267 -22.35 14.93 -0.49
N ASP A 268 -23.15 14.84 0.58
CA ASP A 268 -22.84 14.03 1.78
C ASP A 268 -22.86 12.51 1.52
N SER A 269 -23.11 12.08 0.28
CA SER A 269 -23.24 10.68 -0.09
C SER A 269 -21.88 9.99 -0.21
N LEU A 270 -21.90 8.67 -0.06
CA LEU A 270 -20.77 7.82 -0.40
C LEU A 270 -20.95 7.35 -1.84
N ARG A 271 -20.10 7.79 -2.77
CA ARG A 271 -20.26 7.47 -4.20
C ARG A 271 -19.02 6.80 -4.78
N ASN A 272 -19.26 5.93 -5.75
CA ASN A 272 -18.20 5.46 -6.63
C ASN A 272 -17.81 6.60 -7.58
N ILE A 273 -16.56 7.06 -7.53
CA ILE A 273 -16.12 8.22 -8.34
C ILE A 273 -16.07 7.92 -9.84
N GLU A 274 -15.87 6.66 -10.24
CA GLU A 274 -15.82 6.24 -11.65
C GLU A 274 -17.22 6.21 -12.27
N ARG A 275 -18.18 5.59 -11.57
CA ARG A 275 -19.52 5.32 -12.10
C ARG A 275 -20.58 6.33 -11.66
N GLY A 276 -20.30 7.12 -10.62
CA GLY A 276 -21.28 8.02 -9.99
C GLY A 276 -22.34 7.31 -9.14
N VAL A 277 -22.25 5.99 -8.95
CA VAL A 277 -23.23 5.21 -8.17
C VAL A 277 -23.10 5.54 -6.68
N THR A 278 -24.20 5.97 -6.07
CA THR A 278 -24.30 6.22 -4.63
C THR A 278 -24.53 4.92 -3.87
N ALA A 279 -23.79 4.76 -2.78
CA ALA A 279 -23.86 3.62 -1.87
C ALA A 279 -25.14 3.65 -1.03
N ASP A 280 -25.64 2.45 -0.72
CA ASP A 280 -26.70 2.28 0.27
C ASP A 280 -26.23 2.71 1.67
N SER A 281 -27.20 3.07 2.52
CA SER A 281 -26.97 3.45 3.92
C SER A 281 -26.22 2.40 4.75
N SER A 282 -26.30 1.11 4.37
CA SER A 282 -25.60 0.01 5.05
C SER A 282 -24.10 -0.06 4.76
N VAL A 283 -23.63 0.50 3.64
CA VAL A 283 -22.19 0.54 3.32
C VAL A 283 -21.49 1.43 4.35
N ASN A 284 -20.36 1.00 4.89
CA ASN A 284 -19.66 1.72 5.97
C ASN A 284 -18.13 1.73 5.80
N ALA A 285 -17.65 1.58 4.56
CA ALA A 285 -16.22 1.58 4.22
C ALA A 285 -15.50 2.89 4.62
N ASP A 286 -16.22 4.00 4.70
CA ASP A 286 -15.73 5.31 5.15
C ASP A 286 -15.44 5.39 6.67
N SER A 287 -15.79 4.34 7.42
CA SER A 287 -15.51 4.18 8.86
C SER A 287 -14.71 2.92 9.17
N ALA A 288 -13.74 2.60 8.29
CA ALA A 288 -12.98 1.36 8.33
C ALA A 288 -12.22 1.11 9.65
N ASP A 289 -11.53 2.12 10.14
CA ASP A 289 -10.77 2.08 11.38
C ASP A 289 -11.67 2.00 12.61
N GLU A 290 -12.81 2.70 12.66
CA GLU A 290 -13.73 2.59 13.80
C GLU A 290 -14.31 1.16 13.91
N VAL A 291 -14.72 0.58 12.77
CA VAL A 291 -15.18 -0.82 12.69
C VAL A 291 -14.07 -1.78 13.10
N GLY A 292 -12.86 -1.60 12.56
CA GLY A 292 -11.68 -2.40 12.88
C GLY A 292 -11.32 -2.37 14.36
N ASN A 293 -11.30 -1.17 14.95
CA ASN A 293 -11.04 -0.96 16.37
C ASN A 293 -12.12 -1.64 17.24
N GLY A 294 -13.39 -1.58 16.83
CA GLY A 294 -14.47 -2.31 17.50
C GLY A 294 -14.24 -3.83 17.52
N ILE A 295 -13.77 -4.40 16.41
CA ILE A 295 -13.40 -5.82 16.33
C ILE A 295 -12.21 -6.12 17.24
N ILE A 296 -11.15 -5.31 17.20
CA ILE A 296 -9.95 -5.51 18.04
C ILE A 296 -10.31 -5.45 19.52
N GLN A 297 -11.12 -4.48 19.94
CA GLN A 297 -11.58 -4.36 21.32
C GLN A 297 -12.33 -5.61 21.78
N SER A 298 -13.07 -6.24 20.87
CA SER A 298 -13.81 -7.48 21.18
C SER A 298 -12.92 -8.72 21.35
N LEU A 299 -11.63 -8.64 20.97
CA LEU A 299 -10.61 -9.69 21.20
C LEU A 299 -10.03 -9.62 22.62
N VAL A 300 -10.07 -8.45 23.26
CA VAL A 300 -9.45 -8.23 24.57
C VAL A 300 -10.03 -9.19 25.61
N GLY A 301 -9.15 -9.87 26.35
CA GLY A 301 -9.53 -10.82 27.41
C GLY A 301 -10.06 -12.17 26.90
N LYS A 302 -10.09 -12.41 25.58
CA LYS A 302 -10.50 -13.70 25.01
C LYS A 302 -9.30 -14.49 24.51
N ASN A 303 -9.42 -15.81 24.54
CA ASN A 303 -8.47 -16.66 23.84
C ASN A 303 -8.62 -16.46 22.33
N ILE A 304 -7.52 -16.09 21.67
CA ILE A 304 -7.49 -15.79 20.23
C ILE A 304 -7.81 -17.02 19.36
N MET A 305 -7.50 -18.23 19.84
CA MET A 305 -7.77 -19.47 19.13
C MET A 305 -9.27 -19.76 19.08
N ASP A 306 -9.96 -19.49 20.19
CA ASP A 306 -11.41 -19.72 20.33
C ASP A 306 -12.25 -18.58 19.74
N TYR A 307 -11.63 -17.41 19.53
CA TYR A 307 -12.32 -16.26 18.95
C TYR A 307 -12.70 -16.50 17.48
N THR A 308 -13.99 -16.34 17.17
CA THR A 308 -14.51 -16.42 15.80
C THR A 308 -14.97 -15.05 15.32
N PHE A 309 -14.36 -14.55 14.25
CA PHE A 309 -14.77 -13.32 13.60
C PHE A 309 -16.11 -13.50 12.89
N ARG A 310 -17.01 -12.52 13.04
CA ARG A 310 -18.32 -12.54 12.40
C ARG A 310 -18.31 -11.60 11.21
N LYS A 311 -18.68 -12.09 10.02
CA LYS A 311 -18.77 -11.28 8.80
C LYS A 311 -19.66 -10.04 8.98
N LYS A 312 -20.73 -10.14 9.77
CA LYS A 312 -21.63 -9.00 10.09
C LYS A 312 -20.98 -7.86 10.90
N GLN A 313 -19.82 -8.10 11.51
CA GLN A 313 -19.07 -7.08 12.24
C GLN A 313 -18.00 -6.42 11.38
N GLN A 314 -17.71 -6.98 10.20
CA GLN A 314 -16.73 -6.46 9.25
C GLN A 314 -17.38 -5.39 8.35
N LEU A 315 -16.55 -4.72 7.55
CA LEU A 315 -17.03 -3.68 6.65
C LEU A 315 -17.99 -4.24 5.60
N ILE A 316 -19.03 -3.47 5.36
CA ILE A 316 -19.93 -3.60 4.23
C ILE A 316 -19.37 -2.68 3.16
N THR A 317 -18.75 -3.29 2.15
CA THR A 317 -18.23 -2.57 0.98
C THR A 317 -19.36 -2.19 0.05
N LEU A 318 -19.14 -1.17 -0.80
CA LEU A 318 -19.99 -0.94 -1.95
C LEU A 318 -19.86 -2.17 -2.88
N SER A 319 -20.81 -3.08 -2.77
CA SER A 319 -20.87 -4.20 -3.68
C SER A 319 -21.28 -3.64 -5.04
N ASN A 320 -20.56 -4.03 -6.10
CA ASN A 320 -21.09 -3.88 -7.46
C ASN A 320 -22.38 -4.70 -7.65
N LYS A 321 -22.81 -5.45 -6.63
CA LYS A 321 -23.82 -6.46 -6.77
C LYS A 321 -25.22 -5.84 -6.77
N THR A 322 -25.84 -5.80 -7.94
CA THR A 322 -27.27 -5.56 -8.08
C THR A 322 -28.00 -6.66 -7.32
N ARG A 323 -29.00 -6.33 -6.50
CA ARG A 323 -29.81 -7.36 -5.83
C ARG A 323 -31.03 -7.64 -6.69
N VAL A 324 -31.17 -8.88 -7.15
CA VAL A 324 -32.36 -9.35 -7.86
C VAL A 324 -33.17 -10.22 -6.91
N LYS A 325 -34.48 -9.99 -6.88
CA LYS A 325 -35.39 -10.79 -6.06
C LYS A 325 -35.77 -12.05 -6.83
N ILE A 326 -35.32 -13.21 -6.36
CA ILE A 326 -35.66 -14.53 -6.91
C ILE A 326 -36.45 -15.26 -5.82
N ASP A 327 -37.69 -15.64 -6.10
CA ASP A 327 -38.59 -16.37 -5.17
C ASP A 327 -38.75 -15.75 -3.78
N GLY A 328 -38.69 -14.42 -3.69
CA GLY A 328 -38.83 -13.70 -2.42
C GLY A 328 -37.51 -13.41 -1.71
N GLU A 329 -36.41 -14.08 -2.07
CA GLU A 329 -35.07 -13.83 -1.54
C GLU A 329 -34.29 -12.85 -2.41
N LEU A 330 -33.55 -11.94 -1.76
CA LEU A 330 -32.66 -11.01 -2.45
C LEU A 330 -31.34 -11.71 -2.76
N VAL A 331 -31.14 -12.07 -4.02
CA VAL A 331 -29.91 -12.69 -4.52
C VAL A 331 -28.97 -11.60 -5.02
N GLU A 332 -27.70 -11.68 -4.63
CA GLU A 332 -26.67 -10.72 -5.07
C GLU A 332 -26.11 -11.10 -6.45
N VAL A 333 -26.16 -10.17 -7.40
CA VAL A 333 -25.77 -10.35 -8.80
C VAL A 333 -24.55 -9.47 -9.12
N ASP A 334 -23.39 -10.07 -9.38
CA ASP A 334 -22.15 -9.37 -9.73
C ASP A 334 -22.12 -8.99 -11.23
N PRO A 335 -22.20 -7.70 -11.58
CA PRO A 335 -22.17 -7.23 -12.96
C PRO A 335 -20.78 -7.33 -13.62
N GLN A 336 -19.74 -7.74 -12.90
CA GLN A 336 -18.46 -8.10 -13.52
C GLN A 336 -18.50 -9.49 -14.17
N LEU A 337 -19.42 -10.35 -13.74
CA LEU A 337 -19.66 -11.65 -14.37
C LEU A 337 -20.66 -11.48 -15.52
N LEU A 338 -20.25 -11.86 -16.74
CA LEU A 338 -21.02 -11.64 -17.98
C LEU A 338 -22.48 -12.12 -17.86
N PHE A 339 -22.69 -13.35 -17.42
CA PHE A 339 -24.02 -13.95 -17.26
C PHE A 339 -24.90 -13.18 -16.27
N GLN A 340 -24.34 -12.86 -15.11
CA GLN A 340 -25.03 -12.11 -14.07
C GLN A 340 -25.36 -10.68 -14.52
N ARG A 341 -24.46 -10.04 -15.28
CA ARG A 341 -24.72 -8.76 -15.94
C ARG A 341 -25.86 -8.86 -16.96
N CYS A 342 -25.89 -9.91 -17.79
CA CYS A 342 -26.98 -10.16 -18.72
C CYS A 342 -28.31 -10.34 -17.96
N THR A 343 -28.33 -11.10 -16.86
CA THR A 343 -29.53 -11.26 -16.02
C THR A 343 -29.99 -9.96 -15.37
N ALA A 344 -29.06 -9.11 -14.90
CA ALA A 344 -29.40 -7.81 -14.32
C ALA A 344 -30.01 -6.85 -15.35
N VAL A 345 -29.45 -6.81 -16.56
CA VAL A 345 -29.95 -5.99 -17.69
C VAL A 345 -31.27 -6.54 -18.23
N ALA A 346 -31.40 -7.87 -18.33
CA ALA A 346 -32.62 -8.56 -18.74
C ALA A 346 -33.82 -8.12 -17.89
N ASN A 347 -33.67 -8.17 -16.56
CA ASN A 347 -34.71 -7.78 -15.61
C ASN A 347 -35.16 -6.33 -15.73
N THR A 348 -34.32 -5.44 -16.27
CA THR A 348 -34.66 -4.02 -16.43
C THR A 348 -35.26 -3.66 -17.78
N LEU A 349 -35.01 -4.47 -18.81
CA LEU A 349 -35.33 -4.14 -20.20
C LEU A 349 -36.35 -5.11 -20.84
N PHE A 350 -36.55 -6.30 -20.27
CA PHE A 350 -37.39 -7.34 -20.86
C PHE A 350 -38.30 -7.97 -19.78
N ASP A 351 -39.57 -8.15 -20.12
CA ASP A 351 -40.55 -8.80 -19.24
C ASP A 351 -40.30 -10.32 -19.09
N ASP A 352 -39.63 -10.94 -20.06
CA ASP A 352 -39.26 -12.36 -20.04
C ASP A 352 -37.76 -12.53 -20.27
N ILE A 353 -37.05 -12.95 -19.22
CA ILE A 353 -35.61 -13.21 -19.19
C ILE A 353 -35.25 -14.39 -20.10
N SER A 354 -36.19 -15.30 -20.34
CA SER A 354 -36.01 -16.53 -21.12
C SER A 354 -35.62 -16.25 -22.58
N VAL A 355 -36.01 -15.08 -23.10
CA VAL A 355 -35.69 -14.63 -24.47
C VAL A 355 -34.19 -14.37 -24.64
N ILE A 356 -33.50 -13.92 -23.59
CA ILE A 356 -32.06 -13.62 -23.65
C ILE A 356 -31.20 -14.89 -23.61
N PHE A 357 -31.65 -15.91 -22.88
CA PHE A 357 -30.94 -17.18 -22.75
C PHE A 357 -31.45 -18.28 -23.70
N GLN A 358 -32.29 -17.91 -24.68
CA GLN A 358 -32.93 -18.88 -25.59
C GLN A 358 -31.93 -19.69 -26.43
N TYR A 359 -30.69 -19.20 -26.58
CA TYR A 359 -29.61 -19.86 -27.33
C TYR A 359 -28.50 -20.44 -26.44
N GLU A 360 -28.64 -20.41 -25.11
CA GLU A 360 -27.62 -20.89 -24.16
C GLU A 360 -28.07 -22.09 -23.30
N LEU A 361 -29.27 -22.64 -23.55
CA LEU A 361 -29.78 -23.88 -22.92
C LEU A 361 -29.66 -25.09 -23.84
#